data_AF-A0A6I4NTA0-F1
#
_entry.id   AF-A0A6I4NTA0-F1
#
_cell.length_a   1.000
_cell.length_b   1.000
_cell.length_c   1.000
_cell.angle_alpha   90.00
_cell.angle_beta   90.00
_cell.angle_gamma   90.00
#
_symmetry.space_group_name_H-M   'P 1'
#
loop_
_entity.id
_entity.type
_entity.pdbx_description
1 polymer ?
#
loop_
_entity_poly.entity_id
_entity_poly.type
_entity_poly.pdbx_seq_one_letter_code
_entity_poly.pdbx_strand_id
1 'polypeptide(L)'
;MTDATTPPSDADHLDQDQARTGVETILRERRDAEQLLLDELWNFADPTLAEARFRDAADDDAYSSHLRSVLATQLARALGLQSKFDEGEAVLMAVETEPTGTGSRAIVREHPSTDGDDELVAAIAGAEAAALRARIALERGRLLASAGLPEDAVPVFTLAARESATAGSAFLALDALHMLALADVGHEEEWAAEALQMLETAQEPRTKRWAVAVNNNLGWHLHDDGRPEDALARFDAAATAADAYGTNEQRQLARWAIARCLRTLGRYDEALGIQRSLARSRPDDPWVHTEITLLEQALAGGPVGEPGGTEPTERPVAAGQPVGVGLAAVLAAAVGESAGPALTAAEDALAAEALVAEGATDSAAETAAGAAHAEVAPDAAPAPGSDAPESDAEAGYADGPAAAGTEADTDADADGEVSGGAPTIEP
;
A
#
# COMPACT_ATOMS: atom_id res chain seq x y z
N MET A 1 59.41 -1.70 -24.02
CA MET A 1 58.78 -1.13 -22.80
C MET A 1 57.52 -1.92 -22.58
N THR A 2 57.54 -2.80 -21.58
CA THR A 2 56.33 -3.44 -21.04
C THR A 2 55.87 -2.57 -19.90
N ASP A 3 54.66 -2.02 -19.99
CA ASP A 3 54.13 -1.18 -18.93
C ASP A 3 53.84 -2.06 -17.70
N ALA A 4 54.19 -1.56 -16.52
CA ALA A 4 54.17 -2.33 -15.29
C ALA A 4 53.13 -1.72 -14.35
N THR A 5 51.87 -2.07 -14.58
CA THR A 5 50.77 -1.72 -13.67
C THR A 5 51.01 -2.38 -12.32
N THR A 6 51.57 -1.61 -11.38
CA THR A 6 51.62 -1.99 -9.96
C THR A 6 50.19 -2.23 -9.47
N PRO A 7 49.88 -3.36 -8.82
CA PRO A 7 48.57 -3.52 -8.19
C PRO A 7 48.40 -2.50 -7.05
N PRO A 8 47.17 -2.06 -6.75
CA PRO A 8 46.89 -1.25 -5.56
C PRO A 8 47.36 -1.97 -4.29
N SER A 9 47.70 -1.20 -3.27
CA SER A 9 48.18 -1.72 -1.99
C SER A 9 47.04 -2.04 -1.03
N ASP A 10 47.34 -2.85 -0.01
CA ASP A 10 46.38 -3.17 1.06
C ASP A 10 45.86 -1.91 1.79
N ALA A 11 46.62 -0.80 1.76
CA ALA A 11 46.19 0.48 2.32
C ALA A 11 45.16 1.18 1.44
N ASP A 12 45.33 1.16 0.11
CA ASP A 12 44.39 1.76 -0.84
C ASP A 12 43.03 1.04 -0.79
N HIS A 13 43.04 -0.28 -0.60
CA HIS A 13 41.82 -1.08 -0.40
C HIS A 13 41.11 -0.76 0.93
N LEU A 14 41.84 -0.56 2.02
CA LEU A 14 41.27 -0.21 3.33
C LEU A 14 40.65 1.20 3.36
N ASP A 15 41.18 2.13 2.56
CA ASP A 15 40.63 3.49 2.41
C ASP A 15 39.34 3.46 1.57
N GLN A 16 39.34 2.70 0.46
CA GLN A 16 38.17 2.49 -0.39
C GLN A 16 36.99 1.83 0.36
N ASP A 17 37.23 0.82 1.19
CA ASP A 17 36.18 0.19 2.00
C ASP A 17 35.62 1.12 3.10
N GLN A 18 36.45 2.01 3.66
CA GLN A 18 35.99 3.04 4.60
C GLN A 18 35.13 4.11 3.90
N ALA A 19 35.57 4.61 2.74
CA ALA A 19 34.79 5.55 1.94
C ALA A 19 33.43 4.95 1.52
N ARG A 20 33.43 3.70 1.07
CA ARG A 20 32.20 2.94 0.73
C ARG A 20 31.26 2.79 1.93
N THR A 21 31.78 2.45 3.11
CA THR A 21 30.99 2.37 4.36
C THR A 21 30.38 3.73 4.75
N GLY A 22 31.07 4.84 4.43
CA GLY A 22 30.58 6.20 4.57
C GLY A 22 29.39 6.50 3.65
N VAL A 23 29.53 6.21 2.34
CA VAL A 23 28.45 6.36 1.34
C VAL A 23 27.20 5.56 1.75
N GLU A 24 27.39 4.28 2.09
CA GLU A 24 26.31 3.38 2.49
C GLU A 24 25.57 3.88 3.75
N THR A 25 26.24 4.62 4.63
CA THR A 25 25.63 5.18 5.85
C THR A 25 24.88 6.48 5.59
N ILE A 26 25.46 7.42 4.83
CA ILE A 26 24.78 8.68 4.46
C ILE A 26 23.52 8.38 3.63
N LEU A 27 23.59 7.43 2.70
CA LEU A 27 22.42 7.03 1.91
C LEU A 27 21.34 6.36 2.77
N ARG A 28 21.70 5.61 3.81
CA ARG A 28 20.75 4.98 4.74
C ARG A 28 20.00 6.05 5.53
N GLU A 29 20.72 6.97 6.18
CA GLU A 29 20.13 8.06 6.98
C GLU A 29 19.20 8.96 6.15
N ARG A 30 19.56 9.25 4.88
CA ARG A 30 18.67 9.96 3.94
C ARG A 30 17.41 9.17 3.62
N ARG A 31 17.54 7.88 3.24
CA ARG A 31 16.41 7.00 2.92
C ARG A 31 15.47 6.78 4.10
N ASP A 32 15.99 6.72 5.32
CA ASP A 32 15.18 6.59 6.53
C ASP A 32 14.36 7.88 6.79
N ALA A 33 14.98 9.06 6.62
CA ALA A 33 14.29 10.35 6.73
C ALA A 33 13.25 10.56 5.61
N GLU A 34 13.58 10.21 4.36
CA GLU A 34 12.64 10.15 3.23
C GLU A 34 11.45 9.26 3.58
N GLN A 35 11.71 8.03 4.05
CA GLN A 35 10.67 7.03 4.27
C GLN A 35 9.74 7.40 5.44
N LEU A 36 10.22 8.09 6.47
CA LEU A 36 9.38 8.63 7.54
C LEU A 36 8.39 9.66 7.00
N LEU A 37 8.83 10.57 6.11
CA LEU A 37 7.93 11.54 5.46
C LEU A 37 6.95 10.86 4.50
N LEU A 38 7.40 9.87 3.72
CA LEU A 38 6.51 9.09 2.85
C LEU A 38 5.41 8.38 3.67
N ASP A 39 5.76 7.80 4.82
CA ASP A 39 4.78 7.18 5.72
C ASP A 39 3.82 8.25 6.27
N GLU A 40 4.28 9.40 6.78
CA GLU A 40 3.41 10.45 7.33
C GLU A 40 2.36 10.96 6.31
N LEU A 41 2.75 11.14 5.06
CA LEU A 41 1.89 11.66 4.01
C LEU A 41 0.88 10.62 3.49
N TRP A 42 1.24 9.34 3.41
CA TRP A 42 0.36 8.30 2.89
C TRP A 42 -0.93 8.11 3.72
N ASN A 43 -2.04 7.88 3.01
CA ASN A 43 -3.23 7.21 3.55
C ASN A 43 -3.81 6.29 2.47
N PHE A 44 -3.57 4.98 2.58
CA PHE A 44 -4.07 4.01 1.59
C PHE A 44 -5.59 3.79 1.66
N ALA A 45 -6.26 4.22 2.74
CA ALA A 45 -7.72 4.19 2.83
C ALA A 45 -8.41 5.40 2.18
N ASP A 46 -7.66 6.47 1.90
CA ASP A 46 -8.11 7.66 1.19
C ASP A 46 -7.00 8.14 0.22
N PRO A 47 -6.92 7.57 -1.00
CA PRO A 47 -5.93 7.97 -1.99
C PRO A 47 -6.13 9.41 -2.48
N THR A 48 -7.31 10.02 -2.28
CA THR A 48 -7.58 11.42 -2.64
C THR A 48 -6.88 12.38 -1.67
N LEU A 49 -6.93 12.07 -0.36
CA LEU A 49 -6.17 12.78 0.66
C LEU A 49 -4.66 12.58 0.49
N ALA A 50 -4.23 11.36 0.14
CA ALA A 50 -2.81 11.09 -0.17
C ALA A 50 -2.33 11.89 -1.39
N GLU A 51 -3.12 11.95 -2.47
CA GLU A 51 -2.84 12.74 -3.67
C GLU A 51 -2.67 14.23 -3.35
N ALA A 52 -3.60 14.81 -2.58
CA ALA A 52 -3.50 16.22 -2.17
C ALA A 52 -2.19 16.50 -1.40
N ARG A 53 -1.89 15.66 -0.40
CA ARG A 53 -0.67 15.75 0.42
C ARG A 53 0.62 15.61 -0.40
N PHE A 54 0.70 14.64 -1.31
CA PHE A 54 1.89 14.45 -2.14
C PHE A 54 2.06 15.54 -3.19
N ARG A 55 0.97 16.17 -3.67
CA ARG A 55 1.07 17.34 -4.54
C ARG A 55 1.62 18.56 -3.78
N ASP A 56 1.00 18.91 -2.65
CA ASP A 56 1.46 20.02 -1.80
C ASP A 56 2.93 19.86 -1.38
N ALA A 57 3.36 18.63 -1.04
CA ALA A 57 4.75 18.34 -0.66
C ALA A 57 5.73 18.25 -1.86
N ALA A 58 5.27 17.89 -3.06
CA ALA A 58 6.13 17.92 -4.26
C ALA A 58 6.35 19.36 -4.79
N ASP A 59 5.38 20.26 -4.56
CA ASP A 59 5.46 21.67 -4.93
C ASP A 59 6.17 22.56 -3.87
N ASP A 60 6.37 22.09 -2.63
CA ASP A 60 7.02 22.86 -1.56
C ASP A 60 8.54 23.02 -1.76
N ASP A 61 8.95 24.24 -2.15
CA ASP A 61 10.35 24.63 -2.36
C ASP A 61 11.25 24.55 -1.10
N ALA A 62 10.70 24.31 0.09
CA ALA A 62 11.48 23.98 1.28
C ALA A 62 12.18 22.61 1.18
N TYR A 63 11.64 21.67 0.41
CA TYR A 63 12.25 20.36 0.16
C TYR A 63 13.28 20.40 -0.97
N SER A 64 14.30 19.54 -0.89
CA SER A 64 15.30 19.41 -1.94
C SER A 64 14.67 18.89 -3.24
N SER A 65 15.18 19.31 -4.40
CA SER A 65 14.69 18.84 -5.70
C SER A 65 14.64 17.29 -5.80
N HIS A 66 15.62 16.57 -5.24
CA HIS A 66 15.58 15.10 -5.19
C HIS A 66 14.39 14.57 -4.38
N LEU A 67 14.14 15.13 -3.18
CA LEU A 67 13.02 14.72 -2.35
C LEU A 67 11.67 15.06 -3.01
N ARG A 68 11.56 16.21 -3.68
CA ARG A 68 10.35 16.58 -4.46
C ARG A 68 10.12 15.62 -5.63
N SER A 69 11.17 15.23 -6.35
CA SER A 69 11.09 14.15 -7.36
C SER A 69 10.62 12.82 -6.76
N VAL A 70 11.10 12.44 -5.56
CA VAL A 70 10.65 11.22 -4.86
C VAL A 70 9.18 11.31 -4.45
N LEU A 71 8.75 12.44 -3.89
CA LEU A 71 7.35 12.72 -3.51
C LEU A 71 6.42 12.69 -4.72
N ALA A 72 6.84 13.24 -5.86
CA ALA A 72 6.10 13.20 -7.12
C ALA A 72 5.88 11.77 -7.64
N THR A 73 6.80 10.81 -7.41
CA THR A 73 6.50 9.39 -7.72
C THR A 73 5.34 8.83 -6.88
N GLN A 74 5.20 9.26 -5.63
CA GLN A 74 4.11 8.82 -4.74
C GLN A 74 2.79 9.55 -5.06
N LEU A 75 2.85 10.79 -5.55
CA LEU A 75 1.70 11.44 -6.20
C LEU A 75 1.20 10.61 -7.40
N ALA A 76 2.09 10.15 -8.29
CA ALA A 76 1.71 9.30 -9.42
C ALA A 76 1.06 7.98 -8.96
N ARG A 77 1.56 7.36 -7.87
CA ARG A 77 0.92 6.18 -7.26
C ARG A 77 -0.48 6.50 -6.72
N ALA A 78 -0.66 7.63 -6.04
CA ALA A 78 -1.95 8.05 -5.48
C ALA A 78 -2.99 8.38 -6.58
N LEU A 79 -2.54 8.91 -7.71
CA LEU A 79 -3.34 9.09 -8.93
C LEU A 79 -3.73 7.73 -9.55
N GLY A 80 -2.78 6.80 -9.65
CA GLY A 80 -3.02 5.43 -10.13
C GLY A 80 -4.06 4.66 -9.33
N LEU A 81 -4.08 4.80 -8.00
CA LEU A 81 -5.08 4.22 -7.10
C LEU A 81 -6.50 4.81 -7.27
N GLN A 82 -6.66 5.87 -8.07
CA GLN A 82 -7.96 6.46 -8.45
C GLN A 82 -8.31 6.24 -9.93
N SER A 83 -7.53 5.42 -10.64
CA SER A 83 -7.56 5.25 -12.10
C SER A 83 -7.27 6.51 -12.92
N LYS A 84 -6.58 7.50 -12.34
CA LYS A 84 -6.13 8.72 -13.04
C LYS A 84 -4.80 8.47 -13.77
N PHE A 85 -4.78 7.48 -14.65
CA PHE A 85 -3.53 6.95 -15.23
C PHE A 85 -2.74 7.98 -16.04
N ASP A 86 -3.43 8.75 -16.89
CA ASP A 86 -2.81 9.82 -17.71
C ASP A 86 -2.20 10.94 -16.85
N GLU A 87 -2.85 11.30 -15.73
CA GLU A 87 -2.30 12.28 -14.78
C GLU A 87 -1.06 11.73 -14.06
N GLY A 88 -1.10 10.46 -13.65
CA GLY A 88 0.04 9.78 -13.02
C GLY A 88 1.26 9.73 -13.94
N GLU A 89 1.07 9.33 -15.20
CA GLU A 89 2.16 9.27 -16.19
C GLU A 89 2.67 10.66 -16.56
N ALA A 90 1.81 11.69 -16.61
CA ALA A 90 2.24 13.07 -16.81
C ALA A 90 3.15 13.58 -15.66
N VAL A 91 2.86 13.19 -14.41
CA VAL A 91 3.73 13.48 -13.26
C VAL A 91 5.08 12.76 -13.38
N LEU A 92 5.10 11.48 -13.78
CA LEU A 92 6.35 10.73 -13.96
C LEU A 92 7.21 11.29 -15.10
N MET A 93 6.61 11.63 -16.25
CA MET A 93 7.33 12.29 -17.34
C MET A 93 7.92 13.64 -16.93
N ALA A 94 7.21 14.43 -16.12
CA ALA A 94 7.74 15.70 -15.61
C ALA A 94 9.04 15.49 -14.83
N VAL A 95 9.05 14.53 -13.89
CA VAL A 95 10.23 14.18 -13.08
C VAL A 95 11.38 13.66 -13.95
N GLU A 96 11.12 12.86 -14.99
CA GLU A 96 12.17 12.39 -15.92
C GLU A 96 12.80 13.54 -16.74
N THR A 97 12.08 14.63 -16.96
CA THR A 97 12.59 15.81 -17.69
C THR A 97 13.30 16.84 -16.82
N GLU A 98 13.23 16.74 -15.48
CA GLU A 98 13.93 17.67 -14.59
C GLU A 98 15.46 17.46 -14.60
N PRO A 99 16.28 18.51 -14.72
CA PRO A 99 17.73 18.40 -14.64
C PRO A 99 18.19 18.24 -13.17
N THR A 100 18.19 16.99 -12.70
CA THR A 100 18.54 16.53 -11.32
C THR A 100 19.90 16.96 -10.75
N GLY A 101 20.73 17.68 -11.51
CA GLY A 101 22.14 17.98 -11.17
C GLY A 101 22.41 19.16 -10.24
N THR A 102 21.40 19.92 -9.81
CA THR A 102 21.64 21.21 -9.11
C THR A 102 21.69 21.10 -7.58
N GLY A 103 20.82 20.28 -6.97
CA GLY A 103 20.63 20.24 -5.51
C GLY A 103 21.84 19.70 -4.72
N SER A 104 22.35 18.52 -5.07
CA SER A 104 23.40 17.84 -4.28
C SER A 104 24.75 18.60 -4.25
N ARG A 105 24.97 19.57 -5.16
CA ARG A 105 26.15 20.46 -5.14
C ARG A 105 26.13 21.54 -4.04
N ALA A 106 24.98 21.80 -3.41
CA ALA A 106 24.81 22.88 -2.44
C ALA A 106 25.24 22.50 -1.01
N ILE A 107 25.01 21.24 -0.60
CA ILE A 107 25.09 20.82 0.81
C ILE A 107 26.53 20.66 1.32
N VAL A 108 27.50 20.40 0.45
CA VAL A 108 28.88 20.01 0.84
C VAL A 108 29.86 21.19 0.87
N ARG A 109 29.50 22.37 0.35
CA ARG A 109 30.48 23.41 -0.03
C ARG A 109 30.76 24.49 1.03
N GLU A 110 31.09 24.09 2.26
CA GLU A 110 31.73 25.00 3.25
C GLU A 110 33.26 24.87 3.32
N HIS A 111 33.87 23.85 2.69
CA HIS A 111 35.32 23.65 2.68
C HIS A 111 35.92 23.58 1.26
N PRO A 112 37.19 24.00 1.05
CA PRO A 112 37.90 23.78 -0.22
C PRO A 112 38.26 22.30 -0.34
N SER A 113 37.88 21.67 -1.45
CA SER A 113 37.90 20.21 -1.59
C SER A 113 39.30 19.58 -1.68
N THR A 114 39.40 18.37 -1.13
CA THR A 114 40.33 17.31 -1.53
C THR A 114 39.67 16.47 -2.62
N ASP A 115 40.45 15.83 -3.50
CA ASP A 115 39.89 15.15 -4.69
C ASP A 115 38.86 14.04 -4.37
N GLY A 116 38.97 13.39 -3.20
CA GLY A 116 38.02 12.37 -2.74
C GLY A 116 36.64 12.90 -2.34
N ASP A 117 36.50 14.19 -2.02
CA ASP A 117 35.20 14.79 -1.65
C ASP A 117 34.27 14.87 -2.87
N ASP A 118 34.81 15.19 -4.05
CA ASP A 118 34.04 15.28 -5.29
C ASP A 118 33.64 13.87 -5.82
N GLU A 119 34.45 12.83 -5.58
CA GLU A 119 34.08 11.43 -5.88
C GLU A 119 32.98 10.90 -4.95
N LEU A 120 33.06 11.21 -3.65
CA LEU A 120 32.03 10.87 -2.66
C LEU A 120 30.67 11.46 -3.05
N VAL A 121 30.64 12.74 -3.45
CA VAL A 121 29.42 13.43 -3.92
C VAL A 121 28.89 12.82 -5.21
N ALA A 122 29.76 12.45 -6.15
CA ALA A 122 29.35 11.79 -7.40
C ALA A 122 28.73 10.41 -7.15
N ALA A 123 29.28 9.62 -6.22
CA ALA A 123 28.75 8.31 -5.84
C ALA A 123 27.36 8.41 -5.19
N ILE A 124 27.19 9.34 -4.23
CA ILE A 124 25.90 9.60 -3.57
C ILE A 124 24.85 10.04 -4.60
N ALA A 125 25.15 11.04 -5.44
CA ALA A 125 24.22 11.53 -6.44
C ALA A 125 23.88 10.47 -7.52
N GLY A 126 24.83 9.58 -7.85
CA GLY A 126 24.58 8.44 -8.75
C GLY A 126 23.60 7.43 -8.16
N ALA A 127 23.74 7.10 -6.87
CA ALA A 127 22.83 6.19 -6.17
C ALA A 127 21.45 6.81 -5.92
N GLU A 128 21.37 8.10 -5.61
CA GLU A 128 20.12 8.89 -5.53
C GLU A 128 19.39 8.89 -6.88
N ALA A 129 20.10 9.16 -7.98
CA ALA A 129 19.52 9.15 -9.32
C ALA A 129 19.05 7.74 -9.76
N ALA A 130 19.77 6.69 -9.39
CA ALA A 130 19.34 5.30 -9.64
C ALA A 130 18.10 4.92 -8.81
N ALA A 131 18.04 5.31 -7.54
CA ALA A 131 16.86 5.10 -6.70
C ALA A 131 15.62 5.84 -7.26
N LEU A 132 15.80 7.04 -7.79
CA LEU A 132 14.72 7.80 -8.44
C LEU A 132 14.24 7.11 -9.73
N ARG A 133 15.15 6.66 -10.62
CA ARG A 133 14.77 5.89 -11.82
C ARG A 133 14.05 4.59 -11.47
N ALA A 134 14.48 3.90 -10.41
CA ALA A 134 13.79 2.72 -9.90
C ALA A 134 12.36 3.02 -9.43
N ARG A 135 12.14 4.12 -8.67
CA ARG A 135 10.81 4.56 -8.26
C ARG A 135 9.93 4.93 -9.46
N ILE A 136 10.44 5.69 -10.42
CA ILE A 136 9.68 6.05 -11.63
C ILE A 136 9.25 4.80 -12.40
N ALA A 137 10.17 3.85 -12.59
CA ALA A 137 9.88 2.59 -13.28
C ALA A 137 8.90 1.67 -12.52
N LEU A 138 8.95 1.65 -11.18
CA LEU A 138 7.95 0.98 -10.33
C LEU A 138 6.56 1.58 -10.54
N GLU A 139 6.41 2.89 -10.30
CA GLU A 139 5.08 3.50 -10.29
C GLU A 139 4.48 3.55 -11.71
N ARG A 140 5.29 3.75 -12.77
CA ARG A 140 4.85 3.57 -14.18
C ARG A 140 4.34 2.14 -14.45
N GLY A 141 5.04 1.12 -13.94
CA GLY A 141 4.59 -0.26 -14.03
C GLY A 141 3.26 -0.49 -13.31
N ARG A 142 3.03 0.16 -12.15
CA ARG A 142 1.73 0.09 -11.46
C ARG A 142 0.61 0.78 -12.27
N LEU A 143 0.89 1.90 -12.93
CA LEU A 143 -0.08 2.56 -13.80
C LEU A 143 -0.50 1.64 -14.96
N LEU A 144 0.46 0.99 -15.63
CA LEU A 144 0.19 0.02 -16.69
C LEU A 144 -0.58 -1.21 -16.17
N ALA A 145 -0.13 -1.80 -15.07
CA ALA A 145 -0.79 -2.95 -14.44
C ALA A 145 -2.26 -2.65 -14.05
N SER A 146 -2.51 -1.52 -13.37
CA SER A 146 -3.85 -1.08 -12.99
C SER A 146 -4.72 -0.62 -14.17
N ALA A 147 -4.11 -0.21 -15.29
CA ALA A 147 -4.82 0.05 -16.55
C ALA A 147 -5.18 -1.23 -17.33
N GLY A 148 -4.85 -2.42 -16.81
CA GLY A 148 -5.11 -3.70 -17.47
C GLY A 148 -4.05 -4.12 -18.49
N LEU A 149 -2.84 -3.56 -18.41
CA LEU A 149 -1.71 -3.83 -19.30
C LEU A 149 -0.52 -4.46 -18.54
N PRO A 150 -0.65 -5.66 -17.96
CA PRO A 150 0.42 -6.30 -17.20
C PRO A 150 1.63 -6.65 -18.06
N GLU A 151 1.44 -7.09 -19.31
CA GLU A 151 2.53 -7.43 -20.24
C GLU A 151 3.44 -6.22 -20.52
N ASP A 152 2.86 -5.02 -20.71
CA ASP A 152 3.62 -3.77 -20.88
C ASP A 152 4.30 -3.31 -19.58
N ALA A 153 3.82 -3.77 -18.42
CA ALA A 153 4.41 -3.46 -17.12
C ALA A 153 5.69 -4.27 -16.82
N VAL A 154 5.81 -5.50 -17.34
CA VAL A 154 6.98 -6.39 -17.10
C VAL A 154 8.32 -5.74 -17.51
N PRO A 155 8.47 -5.11 -18.70
CA PRO A 155 9.70 -4.39 -19.07
C PRO A 155 10.08 -3.26 -18.12
N VAL A 156 9.12 -2.51 -17.56
CA VAL A 156 9.41 -1.40 -16.64
C VAL A 156 9.65 -1.87 -15.21
N PHE A 157 8.99 -2.93 -14.72
CA PHE A 157 9.39 -3.57 -13.46
C PHE A 157 10.78 -4.22 -13.57
N THR A 158 11.13 -4.77 -14.74
CA THR A 158 12.49 -5.26 -15.02
C THR A 158 13.53 -4.13 -14.98
N LEU A 159 13.20 -2.95 -15.48
CA LEU A 159 14.04 -1.75 -15.34
C LEU A 159 14.16 -1.33 -13.86
N ALA A 160 13.05 -1.33 -13.11
CA ALA A 160 13.03 -1.01 -11.69
C ALA A 160 13.95 -1.92 -10.86
N ALA A 161 13.95 -3.23 -11.12
CA ALA A 161 14.85 -4.17 -10.44
C ALA A 161 16.34 -3.85 -10.70
N ARG A 162 16.70 -3.56 -11.96
CA ARG A 162 18.07 -3.21 -12.37
C ARG A 162 18.54 -1.87 -11.78
N GLU A 163 17.67 -0.87 -11.75
CA GLU A 163 17.98 0.44 -11.15
C GLU A 163 18.03 0.36 -9.62
N SER A 164 17.20 -0.49 -8.99
CA SER A 164 17.24 -0.74 -7.55
C SER A 164 18.55 -1.43 -7.12
N ALA A 165 19.04 -2.38 -7.93
CA ALA A 165 20.35 -2.99 -7.75
C ALA A 165 21.48 -1.95 -7.92
N THR A 166 21.41 -1.13 -8.97
CA THR A 166 22.35 0.00 -9.20
C THR A 166 22.37 1.00 -8.04
N ALA A 167 21.21 1.24 -7.41
CA ALA A 167 21.07 2.11 -6.26
C ALA A 167 21.52 1.48 -4.93
N GLY A 168 21.82 0.17 -4.88
CA GLY A 168 22.00 -0.56 -3.62
C GLY A 168 20.77 -0.46 -2.72
N SER A 169 19.57 -0.65 -3.26
CA SER A 169 18.30 -0.53 -2.53
C SER A 169 17.52 -1.85 -2.55
N ALA A 170 17.82 -2.74 -1.60
CA ALA A 170 17.11 -4.01 -1.43
C ALA A 170 15.60 -3.83 -1.21
N PHE A 171 15.16 -2.70 -0.63
CA PHE A 171 13.74 -2.41 -0.44
C PHE A 171 13.00 -2.16 -1.77
N LEU A 172 13.60 -1.40 -2.69
CA LEU A 172 13.04 -1.15 -4.03
C LEU A 172 13.21 -2.38 -4.96
N ALA A 173 14.28 -3.16 -4.77
CA ALA A 173 14.50 -4.39 -5.52
C ALA A 173 13.46 -5.46 -5.17
N LEU A 174 13.11 -5.59 -3.88
CA LEU A 174 12.00 -6.46 -3.45
C LEU A 174 10.64 -5.98 -3.98
N ASP A 175 10.40 -4.67 -4.06
CA ASP A 175 9.19 -4.11 -4.69
C ASP A 175 9.13 -4.50 -6.17
N ALA A 176 10.23 -4.35 -6.90
CA ALA A 176 10.28 -4.70 -8.32
C ALA A 176 10.11 -6.22 -8.56
N LEU A 177 10.77 -7.07 -7.78
CA LEU A 177 10.61 -8.53 -7.87
C LEU A 177 9.19 -8.99 -7.47
N HIS A 178 8.60 -8.38 -6.44
CA HIS A 178 7.21 -8.62 -6.07
C HIS A 178 6.24 -8.23 -7.19
N MET A 179 6.55 -7.13 -7.90
CA MET A 179 5.72 -6.70 -9.02
C MET A 179 5.88 -7.55 -10.28
N LEU A 180 7.09 -8.06 -10.56
CA LEU A 180 7.29 -9.07 -11.59
C LEU A 180 6.51 -10.35 -11.26
N ALA A 181 6.55 -10.82 -10.01
CA ALA A 181 5.78 -11.98 -9.52
C ALA A 181 4.24 -11.80 -9.56
N LEU A 182 3.74 -10.62 -9.93
CA LEU A 182 2.31 -10.30 -10.09
C LEU A 182 1.91 -9.99 -11.54
N ALA A 183 2.86 -9.66 -12.42
CA ALA A 183 2.60 -9.20 -13.78
C ALA A 183 3.17 -10.12 -14.88
N ASP A 184 4.20 -10.91 -14.56
CA ASP A 184 4.91 -11.79 -15.50
C ASP A 184 4.34 -13.22 -15.42
N VAL A 185 3.23 -13.43 -16.12
CA VAL A 185 2.46 -14.69 -16.09
C VAL A 185 3.27 -15.87 -16.63
N GLY A 186 3.41 -16.92 -15.82
CA GLY A 186 4.26 -18.07 -16.07
C GLY A 186 5.63 -18.01 -15.38
N HIS A 187 5.99 -16.90 -14.73
CA HIS A 187 7.25 -16.71 -14.00
C HIS A 187 7.03 -16.34 -12.52
N GLU A 188 5.81 -16.46 -11.99
CA GLU A 188 5.42 -16.02 -10.64
C GLU A 188 6.20 -16.74 -9.53
N GLU A 189 6.35 -18.08 -9.63
CA GLU A 189 7.17 -18.86 -8.69
C GLU A 189 8.66 -18.48 -8.77
N GLU A 190 9.17 -18.11 -9.96
CA GLU A 190 10.59 -17.74 -10.16
C GLU A 190 10.91 -16.39 -9.53
N TRP A 191 10.12 -15.35 -9.84
CA TRP A 191 10.29 -14.02 -9.27
C TRP A 191 10.05 -13.99 -7.75
N ALA A 192 9.08 -14.77 -7.26
CA ALA A 192 8.88 -14.92 -5.83
C ALA A 192 10.04 -15.67 -5.15
N ALA A 193 10.68 -16.64 -5.81
CA ALA A 193 11.87 -17.31 -5.28
C ALA A 193 13.08 -16.37 -5.19
N GLU A 194 13.32 -15.51 -6.19
CA GLU A 194 14.38 -14.48 -6.11
C GLU A 194 14.12 -13.49 -4.96
N ALA A 195 12.88 -13.02 -4.81
CA ALA A 195 12.50 -12.12 -3.71
C ALA A 195 12.72 -12.78 -2.33
N LEU A 196 12.37 -14.07 -2.18
CA LEU A 196 12.61 -14.81 -0.93
C LEU A 196 14.10 -15.02 -0.63
N GLN A 197 14.93 -15.30 -1.64
CA GLN A 197 16.38 -15.39 -1.46
C GLN A 197 16.98 -14.06 -1.01
N MET A 198 16.53 -12.93 -1.58
CA MET A 198 16.98 -11.61 -1.14
C MET A 198 16.59 -11.33 0.33
N LEU A 199 15.38 -11.74 0.72
CA LEU A 199 14.87 -11.62 2.10
C LEU A 199 15.68 -12.39 3.15
N GLU A 200 16.31 -13.52 2.81
CA GLU A 200 17.20 -14.26 3.72
C GLU A 200 18.41 -13.43 4.17
N THR A 201 18.89 -12.52 3.30
CA THR A 201 20.09 -11.69 3.55
C THR A 201 19.76 -10.29 4.09
N ALA A 202 18.51 -9.85 3.97
CA ALA A 202 18.05 -8.55 4.45
C ALA A 202 18.31 -8.39 5.96
N GLN A 203 18.61 -7.16 6.39
CA GLN A 203 18.79 -6.85 7.82
C GLN A 203 17.61 -6.06 8.38
N GLU A 204 17.20 -4.99 7.69
CA GLU A 204 16.19 -4.06 8.17
C GLU A 204 14.80 -4.69 8.38
N PRO A 205 14.12 -4.43 9.52
CA PRO A 205 12.77 -4.94 9.78
C PRO A 205 11.73 -4.52 8.74
N ARG A 206 11.83 -3.28 8.20
CA ARG A 206 10.94 -2.82 7.12
C ARG A 206 11.11 -3.65 5.85
N THR A 207 12.36 -3.93 5.47
CA THR A 207 12.69 -4.78 4.33
C THR A 207 12.22 -6.22 4.56
N LYS A 208 12.36 -6.76 5.77
CA LYS A 208 11.87 -8.11 6.13
C LYS A 208 10.35 -8.25 6.09
N ARG A 209 9.58 -7.15 6.26
CA ARG A 209 8.11 -7.16 6.15
C ARG A 209 7.62 -7.62 4.77
N TRP A 210 8.41 -7.44 3.71
CA TRP A 210 8.08 -7.94 2.37
C TRP A 210 7.80 -9.45 2.31
N ALA A 211 8.38 -10.24 3.23
CA ALA A 211 8.08 -11.67 3.35
C ALA A 211 6.60 -11.99 3.60
N VAL A 212 5.81 -11.04 4.13
CA VAL A 212 4.35 -11.18 4.24
C VAL A 212 3.70 -11.20 2.86
N ALA A 213 3.92 -10.15 2.06
CA ALA A 213 3.25 -9.98 0.78
C ALA A 213 3.73 -11.00 -0.27
N VAL A 214 5.04 -11.27 -0.33
CA VAL A 214 5.63 -12.25 -1.26
C VAL A 214 5.08 -13.66 -0.99
N ASN A 215 5.06 -14.13 0.26
CA ASN A 215 4.50 -15.45 0.58
C ASN A 215 2.97 -15.49 0.46
N ASN A 216 2.24 -14.42 0.80
CA ASN A 216 0.79 -14.38 0.63
C ASN A 216 0.40 -14.54 -0.85
N ASN A 217 1.02 -13.79 -1.75
CA ASN A 217 0.63 -13.77 -3.16
C ASN A 217 1.08 -15.04 -3.89
N LEU A 218 2.27 -15.56 -3.56
CA LEU A 218 2.67 -16.90 -4.01
C LEU A 218 1.74 -17.99 -3.46
N GLY A 219 1.22 -17.84 -2.25
CA GLY A 219 0.18 -18.69 -1.69
C GLY A 219 -1.11 -18.69 -2.53
N TRP A 220 -1.57 -17.52 -2.99
CA TRP A 220 -2.74 -17.43 -3.87
C TRP A 220 -2.48 -18.04 -5.25
N HIS A 221 -1.36 -17.72 -5.91
CA HIS A 221 -0.97 -18.34 -7.18
C HIS A 221 -0.95 -19.88 -7.09
N LEU A 222 -0.37 -20.45 -6.03
CA LEU A 222 -0.37 -21.90 -5.78
C LEU A 222 -1.75 -22.47 -5.45
N HIS A 223 -2.64 -21.68 -4.84
CA HIS A 223 -4.00 -22.08 -4.53
C HIS A 223 -4.85 -22.14 -5.82
N ASP A 224 -4.69 -21.15 -6.70
CA ASP A 224 -5.35 -21.02 -7.99
C ASP A 224 -4.86 -22.08 -9.01
N ASP A 225 -3.57 -22.43 -8.99
CA ASP A 225 -2.97 -23.58 -9.73
C ASP A 225 -3.43 -24.95 -9.18
N GLY A 226 -4.28 -24.97 -8.15
CA GLY A 226 -4.85 -26.20 -7.60
C GLY A 226 -3.89 -27.00 -6.71
N ARG A 227 -2.89 -26.34 -6.10
CA ARG A 227 -1.93 -26.91 -5.13
C ARG A 227 -2.15 -26.35 -3.71
N PRO A 228 -3.33 -26.55 -3.09
CA PRO A 228 -3.68 -25.94 -1.82
C PRO A 228 -2.79 -26.38 -0.64
N GLU A 229 -2.12 -27.53 -0.71
CA GLU A 229 -1.11 -27.95 0.28
C GLU A 229 0.17 -27.08 0.21
N ASP A 230 0.67 -26.79 -0.99
CA ASP A 230 1.83 -25.89 -1.19
C ASP A 230 1.46 -24.46 -0.78
N ALA A 231 0.25 -24.01 -1.18
CA ALA A 231 -0.30 -22.71 -0.83
C ALA A 231 -0.38 -22.50 0.69
N LEU A 232 -0.88 -23.49 1.44
CA LEU A 232 -0.96 -23.44 2.90
C LEU A 232 0.42 -23.18 3.54
N ALA A 233 1.47 -23.87 3.06
CA ALA A 233 2.82 -23.66 3.57
C ALA A 233 3.34 -22.22 3.32
N ARG A 234 2.92 -21.57 2.22
CA ARG A 234 3.21 -20.15 1.98
C ARG A 234 2.37 -19.23 2.86
N PHE A 235 1.09 -19.51 3.08
CA PHE A 235 0.26 -18.73 4.00
C PHE A 235 0.75 -18.81 5.47
N ASP A 236 1.24 -19.97 5.92
CA ASP A 236 1.91 -20.13 7.22
C ASP A 236 3.23 -19.32 7.30
N ALA A 237 4.01 -19.27 6.21
CA ALA A 237 5.20 -18.43 6.13
C ALA A 237 4.86 -16.93 6.16
N ALA A 238 3.80 -16.51 5.46
CA ALA A 238 3.28 -15.14 5.48
C ALA A 238 2.78 -14.73 6.88
N ALA A 239 2.08 -15.63 7.59
CA ALA A 239 1.64 -15.39 8.96
C ALA A 239 2.82 -15.31 9.94
N THR A 240 3.83 -16.15 9.77
CA THR A 240 5.09 -16.10 10.56
C THR A 240 5.81 -14.78 10.36
N ALA A 241 5.92 -14.30 9.10
CA ALA A 241 6.48 -12.98 8.80
C ALA A 241 5.61 -11.83 9.37
N ALA A 242 4.28 -11.97 9.36
CA ALA A 242 3.36 -10.96 9.87
C ALA A 242 3.41 -10.84 11.41
N ASP A 243 3.67 -11.95 12.10
CA ASP A 243 3.89 -11.98 13.54
C ASP A 243 5.27 -11.40 13.95
N ALA A 244 6.28 -11.55 13.11
CA ALA A 244 7.64 -11.06 13.38
C ALA A 244 7.87 -9.58 12.99
N TYR A 245 7.36 -9.14 11.83
CA TYR A 245 7.68 -7.84 11.23
C TYR A 245 6.46 -7.06 10.71
N GLY A 246 5.34 -7.76 10.53
CA GLY A 246 4.13 -7.20 9.95
C GLY A 246 3.23 -6.46 10.93
N THR A 247 2.10 -6.04 10.39
CA THR A 247 1.15 -5.13 11.03
C THR A 247 -0.05 -5.89 11.60
N ASN A 248 -0.99 -5.22 12.28
CA ASN A 248 -2.15 -5.94 12.82
C ASN A 248 -3.07 -6.42 11.68
N GLU A 249 -3.26 -5.56 10.69
CA GLU A 249 -3.99 -5.74 9.44
C GLU A 249 -3.44 -6.93 8.67
N GLN A 250 -2.12 -6.97 8.49
CA GLN A 250 -1.38 -8.08 7.88
C GLN A 250 -1.48 -9.38 8.70
N ARG A 251 -1.40 -9.31 10.05
CA ARG A 251 -1.59 -10.47 10.92
C ARG A 251 -2.99 -11.07 10.85
N GLN A 252 -4.03 -10.26 10.67
CA GLN A 252 -5.38 -10.78 10.44
C GLN A 252 -5.50 -11.36 9.02
N LEU A 253 -4.93 -10.69 8.00
CA LEU A 253 -5.02 -11.10 6.58
C LEU A 253 -4.38 -12.48 6.35
N ALA A 254 -3.14 -12.69 6.80
CA ALA A 254 -2.46 -13.98 6.62
C ALA A 254 -3.19 -15.13 7.34
N ARG A 255 -3.76 -14.88 8.54
CA ARG A 255 -4.59 -15.85 9.26
C ARG A 255 -5.91 -16.15 8.54
N TRP A 256 -6.53 -15.14 7.92
CA TRP A 256 -7.72 -15.33 7.10
C TRP A 256 -7.41 -16.20 5.86
N ALA A 257 -6.27 -15.94 5.20
CA ALA A 257 -5.80 -16.73 4.05
C ALA A 257 -5.55 -18.20 4.42
N ILE A 258 -4.86 -18.48 5.54
CA ILE A 258 -4.72 -19.83 6.10
C ILE A 258 -6.08 -20.52 6.24
N ALA A 259 -7.08 -19.85 6.82
CA ALA A 259 -8.41 -20.43 7.04
C ALA A 259 -9.18 -20.68 5.73
N ARG A 260 -9.14 -19.74 4.76
CA ARG A 260 -9.73 -19.89 3.41
C ARG A 260 -9.06 -21.03 2.63
N CYS A 261 -7.76 -21.25 2.82
CA CYS A 261 -7.02 -22.38 2.24
C CYS A 261 -7.40 -23.71 2.91
N LEU A 262 -7.45 -23.75 4.25
CA LEU A 262 -7.91 -24.91 5.04
C LEU A 262 -9.34 -25.34 4.68
N ARG A 263 -10.22 -24.40 4.33
CA ARG A 263 -11.56 -24.71 3.79
C ARG A 263 -11.48 -25.51 2.48
N THR A 264 -10.59 -25.15 1.57
CA THR A 264 -10.35 -25.89 0.31
C THR A 264 -9.82 -27.31 0.58
N LEU A 265 -8.95 -27.44 1.58
CA LEU A 265 -8.39 -28.73 2.04
C LEU A 265 -9.39 -29.60 2.84
N GLY A 266 -10.66 -29.19 2.98
CA GLY A 266 -11.66 -29.90 3.77
C GLY A 266 -11.45 -29.87 5.28
N ARG A 267 -10.49 -29.09 5.79
CA ARG A 267 -10.10 -28.98 7.21
C ARG A 267 -10.99 -28.00 7.96
N TYR A 268 -12.30 -28.20 7.86
CA TYR A 268 -13.32 -27.20 8.21
C TYR A 268 -13.31 -26.78 9.69
N ASP A 269 -13.12 -27.71 10.64
CA ASP A 269 -13.06 -27.39 12.07
C ASP A 269 -11.88 -26.47 12.43
N GLU A 270 -10.72 -26.68 11.79
CA GLU A 270 -9.52 -25.86 11.99
C GLU A 270 -9.72 -24.45 11.40
N ALA A 271 -10.20 -24.38 10.16
CA ALA A 271 -10.56 -23.11 9.51
C ALA A 271 -11.58 -22.32 10.35
N LEU A 272 -12.62 -22.98 10.86
CA LEU A 272 -13.68 -22.36 11.65
C LEU A 272 -13.18 -21.88 13.02
N GLY A 273 -12.23 -22.61 13.63
CA GLY A 273 -11.51 -22.18 14.82
C GLY A 273 -10.74 -20.88 14.61
N ILE A 274 -10.05 -20.74 13.46
CA ILE A 274 -9.32 -19.52 13.09
C ILE A 274 -10.28 -18.37 12.79
N GLN A 275 -11.30 -18.56 11.94
CA GLN A 275 -12.25 -17.50 11.60
C GLN A 275 -13.03 -16.99 12.84
N ARG A 276 -13.46 -17.88 13.74
CA ARG A 276 -14.06 -17.49 15.05
C ARG A 276 -13.05 -16.83 16.01
N SER A 277 -11.75 -16.87 15.73
CA SER A 277 -10.76 -16.05 16.42
C SER A 277 -10.63 -14.66 15.81
N LEU A 278 -10.70 -14.55 14.49
CA LEU A 278 -10.71 -13.28 13.77
C LEU A 278 -12.00 -12.48 14.05
N ALA A 279 -13.16 -13.13 14.13
CA ALA A 279 -14.43 -12.49 14.49
C ALA A 279 -14.43 -11.92 15.93
N ARG A 280 -13.49 -12.34 16.80
CA ARG A 280 -13.32 -11.78 18.15
C ARG A 280 -12.36 -10.59 18.19
N SER A 281 -11.47 -10.44 17.21
CA SER A 281 -10.61 -9.26 17.05
C SER A 281 -11.26 -8.19 16.15
N ARG A 282 -12.11 -8.60 15.20
CA ARG A 282 -12.91 -7.73 14.32
C ARG A 282 -14.34 -8.25 14.21
N PRO A 283 -15.25 -7.87 15.13
CA PRO A 283 -16.65 -8.30 15.12
C PRO A 283 -17.44 -7.89 13.88
N ASP A 284 -16.95 -6.90 13.12
CA ASP A 284 -17.65 -6.31 11.98
C ASP A 284 -17.01 -6.63 10.61
N ASP A 285 -16.03 -7.56 10.54
CA ASP A 285 -15.40 -7.96 9.26
C ASP A 285 -16.32 -8.93 8.47
N PRO A 286 -16.93 -8.51 7.35
CA PRO A 286 -17.93 -9.31 6.64
C PRO A 286 -17.32 -10.53 5.93
N TRP A 287 -16.02 -10.52 5.64
CA TRP A 287 -15.33 -11.63 4.97
C TRP A 287 -15.08 -12.78 5.94
N VAL A 288 -14.81 -12.47 7.20
CA VAL A 288 -14.74 -13.46 8.30
C VAL A 288 -16.11 -14.12 8.52
N HIS A 289 -17.19 -13.33 8.58
CA HIS A 289 -18.55 -13.87 8.75
C HIS A 289 -19.03 -14.70 7.56
N THR A 290 -18.67 -14.32 6.34
CA THR A 290 -18.93 -15.10 5.12
C THR A 290 -18.24 -16.46 5.20
N GLU A 291 -16.95 -16.50 5.56
CA GLU A 291 -16.21 -17.76 5.73
C GLU A 291 -16.76 -18.63 6.87
N ILE A 292 -17.12 -18.05 8.02
CA ILE A 292 -17.80 -18.78 9.12
C ILE A 292 -19.08 -19.44 8.60
N THR A 293 -19.89 -18.71 7.84
CA THR A 293 -21.15 -19.20 7.27
C THR A 293 -20.94 -20.37 6.32
N LEU A 294 -19.95 -20.29 5.42
CA LEU A 294 -19.61 -21.38 4.49
C LEU A 294 -19.07 -22.62 5.23
N LEU A 295 -18.26 -22.42 6.27
CA LEU A 295 -17.68 -23.49 7.08
C LEU A 295 -18.74 -24.23 7.91
N GLU A 296 -19.69 -23.50 8.51
CA GLU A 296 -20.80 -24.10 9.26
C GLU A 296 -21.77 -24.86 8.33
N GLN A 297 -21.98 -24.41 7.09
CA GLN A 297 -22.72 -25.15 6.07
C GLN A 297 -22.01 -26.44 5.63
N ALA A 298 -20.68 -26.39 5.43
CA ALA A 298 -19.88 -27.56 5.07
C ALA A 298 -19.89 -28.63 6.19
N LEU A 299 -19.71 -28.21 7.45
CA LEU A 299 -19.78 -29.10 8.62
C LEU A 299 -21.18 -29.70 8.85
N ALA A 300 -22.24 -29.00 8.43
CA ALA A 300 -23.61 -29.53 8.44
C ALA A 300 -23.90 -30.55 7.31
N GLY A 301 -22.93 -30.83 6.43
CA GLY A 301 -23.11 -31.71 5.27
C GLY A 301 -23.87 -31.07 4.11
N GLY A 302 -23.94 -29.74 4.07
CA GLY A 302 -24.43 -29.00 2.91
C GLY A 302 -23.44 -29.04 1.73
N PRO A 303 -23.87 -28.61 0.52
CA PRO A 303 -22.93 -28.38 -0.57
C PRO A 303 -21.96 -27.27 -0.17
N VAL A 304 -20.66 -27.48 -0.40
CA VAL A 304 -19.65 -26.44 -0.20
C VAL A 304 -19.81 -25.40 -1.31
N GLY A 305 -20.41 -24.26 -0.98
CA GLY A 305 -20.48 -23.14 -1.89
C GLY A 305 -19.13 -22.46 -2.08
N GLU A 306 -18.83 -22.05 -3.30
CA GLU A 306 -17.96 -20.91 -3.54
C GLU A 306 -18.63 -19.64 -2.97
N PRO A 307 -17.86 -18.66 -2.46
CA PRO A 307 -18.42 -17.41 -1.98
C PRO A 307 -19.16 -16.69 -3.12
N GLY A 308 -20.34 -16.15 -2.82
CA GLY A 308 -21.17 -15.40 -3.78
C GLY A 308 -20.64 -13.98 -4.02
N GLY A 309 -19.40 -13.84 -4.47
CA GLY A 309 -18.69 -12.58 -4.73
C GLY A 309 -17.26 -12.85 -5.20
N THR A 310 -16.61 -11.85 -5.79
CA THR A 310 -15.19 -11.93 -6.19
C THR A 310 -14.30 -12.23 -4.99
N GLU A 311 -13.34 -13.13 -5.16
CA GLU A 311 -12.54 -13.62 -4.03
C GLU A 311 -11.52 -12.57 -3.53
N PRO A 312 -11.14 -12.58 -2.24
CA PRO A 312 -10.25 -11.56 -1.65
C PRO A 312 -8.76 -11.59 -2.04
N THR A 313 -8.44 -11.45 -3.33
CA THR A 313 -7.35 -10.54 -3.71
C THR A 313 -7.72 -9.10 -3.31
N GLU A 314 -9.01 -8.79 -3.31
CA GLU A 314 -9.57 -7.50 -2.93
C GLU A 314 -10.19 -7.51 -1.53
N ARG A 315 -9.43 -7.06 -0.52
CA ARG A 315 -10.05 -6.49 0.68
C ARG A 315 -10.49 -5.06 0.30
N PRO A 316 -11.79 -4.70 0.43
CA PRO A 316 -12.26 -3.41 -0.05
C PRO A 316 -11.72 -2.27 0.80
N VAL A 317 -10.82 -1.49 0.20
CA VAL A 317 -10.69 -0.06 0.49
C VAL A 317 -12.04 0.62 0.14
N ALA A 318 -12.31 1.80 0.71
CA ALA A 318 -13.62 2.42 0.71
C ALA A 318 -14.31 2.46 -0.68
N ALA A 319 -15.61 2.14 -0.70
CA ALA A 319 -16.33 1.75 -1.91
C ALA A 319 -16.37 2.83 -3.02
N GLY A 320 -16.09 2.44 -4.28
CA GLY A 320 -16.41 3.32 -5.40
C GLY A 320 -15.88 3.06 -6.83
N GLN A 321 -15.22 1.93 -7.17
CA GLN A 321 -14.72 1.69 -8.55
C GLN A 321 -15.01 0.25 -9.07
N PRO A 322 -14.91 0.00 -10.40
CA PRO A 322 -15.66 -1.07 -11.06
C PRO A 322 -14.97 -2.45 -11.08
N VAL A 323 -15.78 -3.49 -11.30
CA VAL A 323 -15.36 -4.91 -11.31
C VAL A 323 -14.53 -5.25 -12.55
N GLY A 324 -13.25 -5.60 -12.36
CA GLY A 324 -12.40 -6.10 -13.45
C GLY A 324 -10.96 -6.42 -13.03
N VAL A 325 -10.68 -7.71 -12.77
CA VAL A 325 -9.33 -8.32 -12.75
C VAL A 325 -8.32 -7.75 -11.73
N GLY A 326 -8.59 -7.96 -10.43
CA GLY A 326 -7.70 -8.69 -9.49
C GLY A 326 -6.30 -8.17 -9.13
N LEU A 327 -5.72 -7.21 -9.85
CA LEU A 327 -4.32 -6.77 -9.71
C LEU A 327 -4.20 -5.45 -8.91
N ALA A 328 -5.22 -4.60 -8.98
CA ALA A 328 -5.21 -3.25 -8.40
C ALA A 328 -5.28 -3.22 -6.85
N ALA A 329 -6.01 -4.14 -6.21
CA ALA A 329 -6.12 -4.15 -4.74
C ALA A 329 -4.84 -4.64 -4.04
N VAL A 330 -4.16 -5.61 -4.64
CA VAL A 330 -2.90 -6.19 -4.14
C VAL A 330 -1.79 -5.13 -4.07
N LEU A 331 -1.77 -4.22 -5.06
CA LEU A 331 -0.84 -3.10 -5.20
C LEU A 331 -0.83 -2.09 -4.04
N ALA A 332 -1.91 -2.02 -3.25
CA ALA A 332 -2.05 -1.08 -2.15
C ALA A 332 -1.51 -1.60 -0.81
N ALA A 333 -1.67 -2.91 -0.51
CA ALA A 333 -1.52 -3.45 0.84
C ALA A 333 -0.11 -3.97 1.20
N ALA A 334 0.80 -4.10 0.22
CA ALA A 334 2.06 -4.81 0.39
C ALA A 334 3.20 -4.02 1.08
N VAL A 335 3.23 -2.68 0.92
CA VAL A 335 4.48 -1.89 1.05
C VAL A 335 4.41 -0.75 2.07
N GLY A 336 3.26 -0.08 2.15
CA GLY A 336 3.05 1.06 3.03
C GLY A 336 2.11 0.70 4.17
N GLU A 337 2.47 1.06 5.40
CA GLU A 337 1.49 1.25 6.45
C GLU A 337 1.80 2.52 7.22
N SER A 338 0.85 3.44 7.15
CA SER A 338 0.78 4.66 7.92
C SER A 338 -0.59 4.75 8.58
N ALA A 339 -0.90 3.71 9.37
CA ALA A 339 -1.96 3.80 10.37
C ALA A 339 -1.52 4.80 11.45
N GLY A 340 -1.75 6.09 11.17
CA GLY A 340 -1.70 7.15 12.17
C GLY A 340 -2.58 6.80 13.38
N PRO A 341 -2.26 7.30 14.58
CA PRO A 341 -2.93 6.88 15.81
C PRO A 341 -4.44 7.12 15.75
N ALA A 342 -5.19 6.36 16.56
CA ALA A 342 -6.65 6.45 16.69
C ALA A 342 -7.09 7.78 17.37
N LEU A 343 -6.94 8.88 16.64
CA LEU A 343 -7.07 10.26 17.12
C LEU A 343 -8.51 10.80 17.01
N THR A 344 -9.47 9.97 17.42
CA THR A 344 -10.88 10.34 17.65
C THR A 344 -11.50 9.65 18.87
N ALA A 345 -10.74 8.86 19.63
CA ALA A 345 -11.21 8.15 20.83
C ALA A 345 -10.31 8.35 22.07
N ALA A 346 -9.08 8.84 21.91
CA ALA A 346 -8.17 9.12 23.02
C ALA A 346 -8.28 10.56 23.54
N GLU A 347 -8.71 11.52 22.72
CA GLU A 347 -8.73 12.94 23.08
C GLU A 347 -9.88 13.27 24.04
N ASP A 348 -11.08 12.69 23.83
CA ASP A 348 -12.20 12.80 24.79
C ASP A 348 -11.85 12.20 26.17
N ALA A 349 -11.00 11.16 26.21
CA ALA A 349 -10.56 10.56 27.47
C ALA A 349 -9.56 11.46 28.23
N LEU A 350 -8.65 12.15 27.53
CA LEU A 350 -7.69 13.08 28.12
C LEU A 350 -8.31 14.44 28.47
N ALA A 351 -9.33 14.88 27.73
CA ALA A 351 -10.11 16.08 28.07
C ALA A 351 -10.90 15.91 29.39
N ALA A 352 -11.30 14.68 29.73
CA ALA A 352 -12.05 14.39 30.94
C ALA A 352 -11.24 14.51 32.25
N GLU A 353 -9.94 14.13 32.25
CA GLU A 353 -9.10 14.24 33.46
C GLU A 353 -8.53 15.66 33.66
N ALA A 354 -8.47 16.49 32.61
CA ALA A 354 -7.95 17.86 32.71
C ALA A 354 -8.87 18.85 33.44
N LEU A 355 -10.16 18.52 33.64
CA LEU A 355 -11.19 19.45 34.12
C LEU A 355 -11.49 19.41 35.64
N VAL A 356 -10.57 18.84 36.44
CA VAL A 356 -10.66 18.81 37.92
C VAL A 356 -9.48 19.55 38.60
N ALA A 357 -8.55 20.12 37.81
CA ALA A 357 -7.24 20.57 38.31
C ALA A 357 -7.11 22.07 38.67
N GLU A 358 -8.14 22.90 38.54
CA GLU A 358 -8.16 24.27 39.09
C GLU A 358 -9.44 24.50 39.91
N GLY A 359 -9.36 24.46 41.25
CA GLY A 359 -10.58 24.57 42.06
C GLY A 359 -10.50 24.62 43.59
N ALA A 360 -9.33 24.61 44.23
CA ALA A 360 -9.25 24.80 45.69
C ALA A 360 -7.87 25.32 46.17
N THR A 361 -7.82 26.57 46.61
CA THR A 361 -6.73 27.08 47.46
C THR A 361 -7.10 27.00 48.93
N ASP A 362 -6.15 26.54 49.74
CA ASP A 362 -5.97 26.86 51.17
C ASP A 362 -6.82 26.12 52.24
N SER A 363 -6.27 26.13 53.45
CA SER A 363 -6.82 25.74 54.76
C SER A 363 -6.81 24.26 55.20
N ALA A 364 -6.15 24.08 56.35
CA ALA A 364 -6.36 23.08 57.40
C ALA A 364 -6.11 21.58 57.11
N ALA A 365 -5.21 21.00 57.91
CA ALA A 365 -5.14 19.56 58.14
C ALA A 365 -5.94 19.18 59.39
N GLU A 366 -6.67 18.06 59.36
CA GLU A 366 -6.76 17.18 60.53
C GLU A 366 -7.07 15.72 60.12
N THR A 367 -7.03 14.81 61.10
CA THR A 367 -6.89 13.36 60.86
C THR A 367 -8.13 12.53 61.18
N ALA A 368 -8.38 11.55 60.31
CA ALA A 368 -8.85 10.19 60.61
C ALA A 368 -10.33 9.89 60.95
N ALA A 369 -10.69 8.64 60.60
CA ALA A 369 -11.82 7.82 61.09
C ALA A 369 -13.26 8.21 60.70
N GLY A 370 -14.16 7.21 60.69
CA GLY A 370 -15.62 7.45 60.70
C GLY A 370 -16.45 6.60 59.74
N ALA A 371 -16.67 5.33 60.06
CA ALA A 371 -17.43 4.38 59.26
C ALA A 371 -18.97 4.61 59.21
N ALA A 372 -19.57 4.15 58.10
CA ALA A 372 -20.84 3.38 58.01
C ALA A 372 -22.22 4.06 57.87
N HIS A 373 -23.09 3.34 57.13
CA HIS A 373 -24.56 3.37 57.02
C HIS A 373 -25.25 4.68 56.54
N ALA A 374 -25.88 4.68 55.36
CA ALA A 374 -27.28 4.26 55.06
C ALA A 374 -28.28 5.46 55.24
N GLU A 375 -29.51 5.50 54.72
CA GLU A 375 -30.40 4.53 54.03
C GLU A 375 -31.47 5.34 53.21
N VAL A 376 -32.50 4.66 52.67
CA VAL A 376 -33.80 5.22 52.19
C VAL A 376 -33.86 5.92 50.80
N ALA A 377 -34.77 5.40 49.97
CA ALA A 377 -35.49 6.03 48.86
C ALA A 377 -37.02 5.80 49.11
N PRO A 378 -38.01 6.16 48.25
CA PRO A 378 -37.99 6.86 46.95
C PRO A 378 -39.05 8.00 46.88
N ASP A 379 -39.49 8.45 45.68
CA ASP A 379 -40.81 8.11 45.09
C ASP A 379 -41.29 9.08 43.96
N ALA A 380 -42.28 8.62 43.18
CA ALA A 380 -43.28 9.36 42.38
C ALA A 380 -42.88 10.19 41.14
N ALA A 381 -43.44 9.78 39.98
CA ALA A 381 -43.74 10.64 38.82
C ALA A 381 -45.20 11.17 38.89
N PRO A 382 -45.68 12.07 38.00
CA PRO A 382 -46.16 11.63 36.67
C PRO A 382 -46.07 12.66 35.52
N ALA A 383 -46.49 12.24 34.31
CA ALA A 383 -46.83 13.06 33.12
C ALA A 383 -48.34 13.51 33.18
N PRO A 384 -49.05 14.01 32.12
CA PRO A 384 -48.70 14.23 30.70
C PRO A 384 -49.31 15.50 30.01
N GLY A 385 -49.17 15.62 28.67
CA GLY A 385 -50.28 16.06 27.79
C GLY A 385 -50.02 17.20 26.77
N SER A 386 -50.60 17.03 25.56
CA SER A 386 -50.96 18.04 24.51
C SER A 386 -49.87 18.96 23.92
N ASP A 387 -49.96 19.53 22.70
CA ASP A 387 -50.97 19.46 21.62
C ASP A 387 -50.29 19.65 20.22
N ALA A 388 -51.07 19.66 19.13
CA ALA A 388 -50.62 19.90 17.74
C ALA A 388 -51.44 21.04 17.05
N PRO A 389 -51.58 21.12 15.71
CA PRO A 389 -50.65 21.70 14.71
C PRO A 389 -51.25 22.89 13.89
N GLU A 390 -50.48 23.53 12.98
CA GLU A 390 -50.89 24.20 11.69
C GLU A 390 -49.61 24.80 11.02
N SER A 391 -49.34 24.67 9.71
CA SER A 391 -49.78 25.47 8.51
C SER A 391 -49.20 26.92 8.47
N ASP A 392 -48.83 27.57 7.35
CA ASP A 392 -49.00 27.40 5.88
C ASP A 392 -47.73 27.87 5.10
N ALA A 393 -47.39 27.37 3.89
CA ALA A 393 -47.58 27.92 2.52
C ALA A 393 -46.87 29.29 2.20
N GLU A 394 -46.50 29.68 0.95
CA GLU A 394 -46.75 29.14 -0.42
C GLU A 394 -45.73 29.69 -1.47
N ALA A 395 -45.64 29.05 -2.67
CA ALA A 395 -45.22 29.55 -4.00
C ALA A 395 -43.78 30.14 -4.21
N GLY A 396 -43.18 30.26 -5.40
CA GLY A 396 -43.48 29.99 -6.84
C GLY A 396 -42.36 30.66 -7.70
N TYR A 397 -42.07 30.45 -9.00
CA TYR A 397 -42.57 29.68 -10.18
C TYR A 397 -41.32 29.32 -11.05
N ALA A 398 -41.28 28.26 -11.88
CA ALA A 398 -41.61 28.16 -13.33
C ALA A 398 -40.91 29.20 -14.28
N ASP A 399 -40.63 28.92 -15.57
CA ASP A 399 -41.19 27.92 -16.51
C ASP A 399 -40.22 27.55 -17.68
N GLY A 400 -40.61 26.61 -18.56
CA GLY A 400 -39.97 26.26 -19.85
C GLY A 400 -40.34 27.19 -21.03
N PRO A 401 -40.52 26.72 -22.30
CA PRO A 401 -40.92 25.38 -22.76
C PRO A 401 -40.13 24.83 -24.01
N ALA A 402 -40.69 23.87 -24.75
CA ALA A 402 -40.07 23.13 -25.89
C ALA A 402 -40.98 23.01 -27.14
N ALA A 403 -40.48 22.51 -28.29
CA ALA A 403 -41.28 21.91 -29.39
C ALA A 403 -40.46 21.12 -30.46
N ALA A 404 -41.12 20.22 -31.21
CA ALA A 404 -40.67 19.42 -32.38
C ALA A 404 -40.16 20.26 -33.59
N GLY A 405 -39.56 19.76 -34.70
CA GLY A 405 -39.43 18.45 -35.38
C GLY A 405 -38.74 18.67 -36.77
N THR A 406 -38.80 17.88 -37.87
CA THR A 406 -39.34 16.55 -38.26
C THR A 406 -38.77 16.18 -39.67
N GLU A 407 -38.50 14.89 -39.97
CA GLU A 407 -38.31 14.19 -41.30
C GLU A 407 -37.46 14.80 -42.47
N ALA A 408 -36.54 13.99 -43.04
CA ALA A 408 -36.33 13.76 -44.50
C ALA A 408 -35.20 12.73 -44.79
N ASP A 409 -35.32 11.96 -45.88
CA ASP A 409 -34.33 10.98 -46.37
C ASP A 409 -33.20 11.56 -47.23
N THR A 410 -32.09 10.81 -47.38
CA THR A 410 -31.43 10.54 -48.69
C THR A 410 -30.55 9.29 -48.62
N ASP A 411 -30.63 8.40 -49.62
CA ASP A 411 -29.75 7.25 -49.81
C ASP A 411 -28.34 7.64 -50.34
N ALA A 412 -27.35 6.78 -50.09
CA ALA A 412 -26.18 6.60 -50.96
C ALA A 412 -25.48 5.25 -50.69
N ASP A 413 -25.58 4.29 -51.62
CA ASP A 413 -24.90 3.00 -51.54
C ASP A 413 -23.39 3.08 -51.82
N ALA A 414 -22.62 2.13 -51.27
CA ALA A 414 -21.37 1.63 -51.83
C ALA A 414 -21.01 0.23 -51.27
N ASP A 415 -21.11 -0.82 -52.09
CA ASP A 415 -20.79 -2.20 -51.73
C ASP A 415 -19.30 -2.46 -51.44
N GLY A 416 -18.99 -3.54 -50.69
CA GLY A 416 -17.61 -3.90 -50.36
C GLY A 416 -17.33 -5.33 -49.87
N GLU A 417 -18.26 -6.29 -49.99
CA GLU A 417 -17.98 -7.69 -49.58
C GLU A 417 -16.97 -8.40 -50.50
N VAL A 418 -15.83 -8.85 -49.97
CA VAL A 418 -15.15 -10.08 -50.46
C VAL A 418 -14.58 -10.91 -49.30
N SER A 419 -15.16 -12.11 -49.14
CA SER A 419 -14.73 -13.26 -48.33
C SER A 419 -13.24 -13.64 -48.43
N GLY A 420 -12.66 -14.28 -47.39
CA GLY A 420 -11.29 -14.82 -47.52
C GLY A 420 -10.63 -15.62 -46.38
N GLY A 421 -11.27 -16.64 -45.81
CA GLY A 421 -10.61 -17.86 -45.32
C GLY A 421 -9.60 -17.82 -44.14
N ALA A 422 -9.92 -18.54 -43.06
CA ALA A 422 -8.93 -19.01 -42.07
C ALA A 422 -8.21 -20.29 -42.57
N PRO A 423 -7.01 -20.59 -42.03
CA PRO A 423 -6.53 -21.97 -41.94
C PRO A 423 -6.11 -22.35 -40.51
N THR A 424 -6.68 -23.44 -40.00
CA THR A 424 -6.21 -24.16 -38.81
C THR A 424 -4.90 -24.89 -39.11
N ILE A 425 -3.88 -24.75 -38.26
CA ILE A 425 -2.77 -25.72 -38.15
C ILE A 425 -2.40 -25.92 -36.67
N GLU A 426 -2.82 -27.07 -36.14
CA GLU A 426 -2.09 -27.90 -35.16
C GLU A 426 -1.50 -29.09 -35.97
N PRO A 427 -0.60 -29.96 -35.43
CA PRO A 427 -0.29 -30.23 -34.02
C PRO A 427 1.11 -29.76 -33.57
#